data_AF-A0A7G8FXS2-F1
#
_entry.id   AF-A0A7G8FXS2-F1
#
_cell.length_a   1.000
_cell.length_b   1.000
_cell.length_c   1.000
_cell.angle_alpha   90.00
_cell.angle_beta   90.00
_cell.angle_gamma   90.00
#
_symmetry.space_group_name_H-M   'P 1'
#
loop_
_entity.id
_entity.type
_entity.pdbx_description
1 polymer ?
#
loop_
_entity_poly.entity_id
_entity_poly.type
_entity_poly.pdbx_seq_one_letter_code
_entity_poly.pdbx_strand_id
1 'polypeptide(L)'
;MRALCLISSLGLMAASAVQPVMAEGITRDEILEQMKSMRPPDLVVLEKRDVGGEYTLGIFAIKRDPANPELRKFKLWQEYPDNLLIPSESVDCSAEEPVRVTRDKEALYIRKLNPGGPVRATAREDHLVWWAACHPELAGKDPDSLTDKARELGYSTLLIESQEVLRLPGG
;
A
#
# COMPACT_ATOMS: atom_id res chain seq x y z
N MET A 1 -89.64 19.20 13.89
CA MET A 1 -89.15 18.25 12.85
C MET A 1 -87.65 18.41 12.75
N ARG A 2 -86.91 17.28 12.79
CA ARG A 2 -85.44 17.21 12.79
C ARG A 2 -84.86 17.51 11.39
N ALA A 3 -83.77 18.28 11.31
CA ALA A 3 -82.76 18.22 10.24
C ALA A 3 -81.48 18.91 10.76
N LEU A 4 -80.51 18.16 11.30
CA LEU A 4 -79.33 17.57 10.63
C LEU A 4 -78.34 18.59 10.04
N CYS A 5 -77.20 18.66 10.71
CA CYS A 5 -75.96 19.36 10.41
C CYS A 5 -75.42 19.10 8.99
N LEU A 6 -74.68 20.08 8.45
CA LEU A 6 -73.45 19.86 7.68
C LEU A 6 -72.60 21.15 7.74
N ILE A 7 -71.61 21.16 8.63
CA ILE A 7 -70.55 22.18 8.67
C ILE A 7 -69.39 21.55 7.89
N SER A 8 -69.05 22.08 6.72
CA SER A 8 -67.84 21.69 5.99
C SER A 8 -66.73 22.70 6.29
N SER A 9 -65.67 22.21 6.92
CA SER A 9 -64.49 22.97 7.34
C SER A 9 -63.41 23.07 6.24
N LEU A 10 -62.64 24.16 6.36
CA LEU A 10 -61.42 24.57 5.67
C LEU A 10 -60.42 23.47 5.30
N GLY A 11 -59.73 23.67 4.18
CA GLY A 11 -58.42 23.06 3.87
C GLY A 11 -57.57 23.98 3.00
N LEU A 12 -56.79 24.87 3.63
CA LEU A 12 -55.78 25.72 2.97
C LEU A 12 -54.48 24.91 2.87
N MET A 13 -54.12 24.44 1.67
CA MET A 13 -52.87 23.70 1.45
C MET A 13 -51.70 24.68 1.33
N ALA A 14 -50.88 24.78 2.36
CA ALA A 14 -49.58 25.44 2.31
C ALA A 14 -48.56 24.48 1.65
N ALA A 15 -48.10 24.84 0.46
CA ALA A 15 -47.02 24.11 -0.22
C ALA A 15 -45.68 24.49 0.42
N SER A 16 -45.11 23.58 1.21
CA SER A 16 -43.73 23.70 1.70
C SER A 16 -42.75 23.54 0.53
N ALA A 17 -42.15 24.64 0.09
CA ALA A 17 -41.05 24.62 -0.85
C ALA A 17 -39.80 24.03 -0.17
N VAL A 18 -39.55 22.75 -0.37
CA VAL A 18 -38.27 22.12 0.00
C VAL A 18 -37.26 22.58 -1.03
N GLN A 19 -36.35 23.47 -0.65
CA GLN A 19 -35.22 23.82 -1.51
C GLN A 19 -34.31 22.59 -1.65
N PRO A 20 -33.85 22.24 -2.87
CA PRO A 20 -32.91 21.16 -3.03
C PRO A 20 -31.57 21.59 -2.42
N VAL A 21 -31.15 20.89 -1.38
CA VAL A 21 -29.76 20.95 -0.92
C VAL A 21 -28.90 20.41 -2.05
N MET A 22 -28.15 21.30 -2.70
CA MET A 22 -27.12 20.92 -3.66
C MET A 22 -26.01 20.27 -2.84
N ALA A 23 -25.88 18.94 -2.92
CA ALA A 23 -24.74 18.25 -2.34
C ALA A 23 -23.48 18.69 -3.10
N GLU A 24 -22.57 19.41 -2.43
CA GLU A 24 -21.22 19.64 -2.93
C GLU A 24 -20.52 18.28 -3.02
N GLY A 25 -20.16 17.88 -4.24
CA GLY A 25 -19.43 16.63 -4.48
C GLY A 25 -18.01 16.75 -3.97
N ILE A 26 -17.53 15.71 -3.28
CA ILE A 26 -16.14 15.62 -2.82
C ILE A 26 -15.22 15.55 -4.04
N THR A 27 -14.21 16.43 -4.08
CA THR A 27 -13.21 16.46 -5.15
C THR A 27 -12.25 15.27 -5.05
N ARG A 28 -11.59 14.91 -6.17
CA ARG A 28 -10.56 13.86 -6.17
C ARG A 28 -9.43 14.17 -5.18
N ASP A 29 -9.03 15.43 -5.09
CA ASP A 29 -7.93 15.86 -4.23
C ASP A 29 -8.32 15.73 -2.76
N GLU A 30 -9.55 16.10 -2.39
CA GLU A 30 -10.07 15.87 -1.03
C GLU A 30 -10.14 14.37 -0.68
N ILE A 31 -10.55 13.51 -1.63
CA ILE A 31 -10.53 12.05 -1.43
C ILE A 31 -9.09 11.58 -1.21
N LEU A 32 -8.15 12.04 -2.03
CA LEU A 32 -6.75 11.63 -1.93
C LEU A 32 -6.14 12.08 -0.60
N GLU A 33 -6.34 13.32 -0.18
CA GLU A 33 -5.86 13.83 1.11
C GLU A 33 -6.51 13.09 2.29
N GLN A 34 -7.81 12.78 2.20
CA GLN A 34 -8.47 11.92 3.19
C GLN A 34 -7.81 10.54 3.23
N MET A 35 -7.55 9.91 2.08
CA MET A 35 -6.87 8.61 2.03
C MET A 35 -5.46 8.68 2.62
N LYS A 36 -4.67 9.71 2.28
CA LYS A 36 -3.33 9.94 2.84
C LYS A 36 -3.37 10.18 4.36
N SER A 37 -4.41 10.81 4.89
CA SER A 37 -4.58 11.01 6.33
C SER A 37 -4.85 9.71 7.09
N MET A 38 -5.33 8.66 6.41
CA MET A 38 -5.65 7.35 6.99
C MET A 38 -4.46 6.37 6.94
N ARG A 39 -3.22 6.88 7.06
CA ARG A 39 -2.03 6.02 7.17
C ARG A 39 -2.22 5.01 8.32
N PRO A 40 -1.97 3.71 8.07
CA PRO A 40 -2.08 2.68 9.10
C PRO A 40 -1.18 2.99 10.31
N PRO A 41 -1.60 2.67 11.54
CA PRO A 41 -0.81 2.96 12.74
C PRO A 41 0.47 2.13 12.84
N ASP A 42 0.52 0.99 12.15
CA ASP A 42 1.69 0.10 12.05
C ASP A 42 2.55 0.40 10.81
N LEU A 43 2.30 1.53 10.12
CA LEU A 43 3.07 1.93 8.96
C LEU A 43 4.52 2.31 9.34
N VAL A 44 5.47 1.60 8.74
CA VAL A 44 6.89 1.94 8.82
C VAL A 44 7.30 2.63 7.52
N VAL A 45 7.76 3.88 7.63
CA VAL A 45 8.29 4.63 6.49
C VAL A 45 9.69 4.13 6.16
N LEU A 46 9.90 3.73 4.90
CA LEU A 46 11.15 3.19 4.40
C LEU A 46 11.98 4.26 3.70
N GLU A 47 11.33 5.16 2.99
CA GLU A 47 12.00 6.19 2.22
C GLU A 47 11.07 7.38 1.96
N LYS A 48 11.66 8.57 1.89
CA LYS A 48 11.06 9.76 1.33
C LYS A 48 11.95 10.31 0.22
N ARG A 49 11.38 10.65 -0.93
CA ARG A 49 12.10 11.23 -2.07
C ARG A 49 11.27 12.35 -2.69
N ASP A 50 11.94 13.25 -3.39
CA ASP A 50 11.29 14.21 -4.27
C ASP A 50 11.27 13.65 -5.70
N VAL A 51 10.08 13.49 -6.28
CA VAL A 51 9.83 12.99 -7.64
C VAL A 51 9.00 13.98 -8.46
N GLY A 52 9.14 15.28 -8.20
CA GLY A 52 8.21 16.32 -8.65
C GLY A 52 7.14 16.62 -7.59
N GLY A 53 7.51 16.44 -6.32
CA GLY A 53 6.66 16.40 -5.14
C GLY A 53 7.08 15.27 -4.19
N GLU A 54 6.61 15.32 -2.93
CA GLU A 54 6.98 14.31 -1.92
C GLU A 54 6.41 12.93 -2.30
N TYR A 55 7.31 11.96 -2.48
CA TYR A 55 7.01 10.54 -2.51
C TYR A 55 7.36 9.92 -1.16
N THR A 56 6.45 9.15 -0.59
CA THR A 56 6.68 8.35 0.62
C THR A 56 6.45 6.88 0.31
N LEU A 57 7.48 6.06 0.55
CA LEU A 57 7.40 4.62 0.57
C LEU A 57 7.29 4.13 2.01
N GLY A 58 6.31 3.28 2.29
CA GLY A 58 6.19 2.58 3.56
C GLY A 58 5.73 1.14 3.40
N ILE A 59 5.81 0.38 4.49
CA ILE A 59 5.37 -1.01 4.60
C ILE A 59 4.55 -1.19 5.87
N PHE A 60 3.52 -2.03 5.81
CA PHE A 60 2.65 -2.31 6.96
C PHE A 60 1.95 -3.66 6.81
N ALA A 61 1.23 -4.07 7.85
CA ALA A 61 0.47 -5.32 7.89
C ALA A 61 1.31 -6.56 7.52
N ILE A 62 2.58 -6.58 7.96
CA ILE A 62 3.50 -7.70 7.73
C ILE A 62 3.01 -8.93 8.50
N LYS A 63 2.79 -10.03 7.78
CA LYS A 63 2.30 -11.31 8.31
C LYS A 63 3.24 -12.43 7.92
N ARG A 64 3.52 -13.33 8.86
CA ARG A 64 4.23 -14.59 8.60
C ARG A 64 3.24 -15.64 8.10
N ASP A 65 3.68 -16.46 7.16
CA ASP A 65 2.90 -17.63 6.75
C ASP A 65 3.14 -18.79 7.73
N PRO A 66 2.10 -19.41 8.31
CA PRO A 66 2.28 -20.51 9.25
C PRO A 66 2.80 -21.80 8.59
N ALA A 67 2.60 -21.96 7.27
CA ALA A 67 3.07 -23.13 6.53
C ALA A 67 4.47 -22.93 5.94
N ASN A 68 4.91 -21.68 5.76
CA ASN A 68 6.28 -21.34 5.35
C ASN A 68 6.84 -20.22 6.25
N PRO A 69 7.72 -20.54 7.22
CA PRO A 69 8.25 -19.57 8.17
C PRO A 69 9.15 -18.50 7.53
N GLU A 70 9.64 -18.70 6.30
CA GLU A 70 10.43 -17.70 5.56
C GLU A 70 9.55 -16.73 4.77
N LEU A 71 8.29 -17.08 4.52
CA LEU A 71 7.40 -16.24 3.73
C LEU A 71 6.82 -15.10 4.57
N ARG A 72 6.92 -13.88 4.05
CA ARG A 72 6.24 -12.68 4.57
C ARG A 72 5.28 -12.16 3.54
N LYS A 73 4.06 -11.82 3.98
CA LYS A 73 3.04 -11.13 3.17
C LYS A 73 2.78 -9.78 3.81
N PHE A 74 2.70 -8.72 3.02
CA PHE A 74 2.57 -7.35 3.53
C PHE A 74 1.87 -6.46 2.53
N LYS A 75 1.63 -5.21 2.92
CA LYS A 75 1.18 -4.15 2.04
C LYS A 75 2.25 -3.08 1.95
N LEU A 76 2.43 -2.51 0.76
CA LEU A 76 3.21 -1.29 0.59
C LEU A 76 2.29 -0.08 0.60
N TRP A 77 2.82 1.00 1.11
CA TRP A 77 2.23 2.33 1.02
C TRP A 77 3.09 3.13 0.07
N GLN A 78 2.60 3.37 -1.14
CA GLN A 78 3.30 4.15 -2.15
C GLN A 78 2.50 5.43 -2.38
N GLU A 79 2.88 6.47 -1.65
CA GLU A 79 2.23 7.77 -1.68
C GLU A 79 2.99 8.69 -2.61
N TYR A 80 2.38 8.98 -3.76
CA TYR A 80 2.83 9.95 -4.74
C TYR A 80 2.13 11.29 -4.48
N PRO A 81 2.60 12.40 -5.10
CA PRO A 81 1.95 13.69 -4.97
C PRO A 81 0.46 13.65 -5.34
N ASP A 82 0.10 12.95 -6.42
CA ASP A 82 -1.23 12.93 -7.06
C ASP A 82 -1.93 11.56 -7.00
N ASN A 83 -1.33 10.59 -6.30
CA ASN A 83 -1.83 9.22 -6.26
C ASN A 83 -1.40 8.48 -4.99
N LEU A 84 -2.17 7.45 -4.63
CA LEU A 84 -1.83 6.53 -3.54
C LEU A 84 -2.07 5.09 -4.00
N LEU A 85 -1.00 4.29 -4.00
CA LEU A 85 -1.06 2.87 -4.32
C LEU A 85 -0.78 2.05 -3.06
N ILE A 86 -1.61 1.01 -2.86
CA ILE A 86 -1.48 0.10 -1.71
C ILE A 86 -1.43 -1.36 -2.19
N PRO A 87 -0.38 -1.78 -2.93
CA PRO A 87 -0.28 -3.14 -3.43
C PRO A 87 -0.03 -4.12 -2.28
N SER A 88 -0.49 -5.35 -2.48
CA SER A 88 -0.14 -6.48 -1.60
C SER A 88 0.98 -7.27 -2.24
N GLU A 89 2.00 -7.61 -1.46
CA GLU A 89 3.21 -8.26 -1.94
C GLU A 89 3.68 -9.34 -0.96
N SER A 90 4.69 -10.09 -1.38
CA SER A 90 5.35 -11.07 -0.54
C SER A 90 6.85 -11.14 -0.77
N VAL A 91 7.59 -11.52 0.27
CA VAL A 91 9.01 -11.89 0.16
C VAL A 91 9.27 -13.26 0.78
N ASP A 92 10.25 -13.96 0.24
CA ASP A 92 10.91 -15.08 0.89
C ASP A 92 12.19 -14.57 1.59
N CYS A 93 12.29 -14.82 2.89
CA CYS A 93 13.38 -14.36 3.75
C CYS A 93 14.59 -15.30 3.81
N SER A 94 14.56 -16.41 3.06
CA SER A 94 15.64 -17.38 2.96
C SER A 94 17.00 -16.72 2.72
N ALA A 95 18.04 -17.24 3.38
CA ALA A 95 19.41 -16.81 3.16
C ALA A 95 20.01 -17.31 1.84
N GLU A 96 19.45 -18.39 1.29
CA GLU A 96 19.96 -19.04 0.08
C GLU A 96 19.32 -18.45 -1.18
N GLU A 97 17.99 -18.27 -1.17
CA GLU A 97 17.22 -17.79 -2.31
C GLU A 97 16.21 -16.69 -1.89
N PRO A 98 16.67 -15.50 -1.47
CA PRO A 98 15.79 -14.40 -1.12
C PRO A 98 15.07 -13.86 -2.37
N VAL A 99 13.75 -13.73 -2.28
CA VAL A 99 12.89 -13.33 -3.41
C VAL A 99 11.85 -12.30 -2.96
N ARG A 100 11.55 -11.32 -3.81
CA ARG A 100 10.35 -10.47 -3.71
C ARG A 100 9.41 -10.78 -4.87
N VAL A 101 8.13 -10.91 -4.57
CA VAL A 101 7.07 -11.13 -5.56
C VAL A 101 6.05 -10.02 -5.47
N THR A 102 5.84 -9.35 -6.60
CA THR A 102 4.73 -8.41 -6.82
C THR A 102 3.78 -9.01 -7.85
N ARG A 103 2.49 -8.74 -7.69
CA ARG A 103 1.45 -9.13 -8.65
C ARG A 103 0.59 -7.93 -8.99
N ASP A 104 0.36 -7.70 -10.27
CA ASP A 104 -0.69 -6.82 -10.76
C ASP A 104 -1.72 -7.61 -11.59
N LYS A 105 -2.52 -6.91 -12.38
CA LYS A 105 -3.56 -7.53 -13.22
C LYS A 105 -2.97 -8.25 -14.44
N GLU A 106 -1.79 -7.86 -14.90
CA GLU A 106 -1.18 -8.33 -16.15
C GLU A 106 -0.10 -9.40 -15.91
N ALA A 107 0.59 -9.34 -14.77
CA ALA A 107 1.78 -10.13 -14.55
C ALA A 107 2.10 -10.40 -13.06
N LEU A 108 2.95 -11.40 -12.88
CA LEU A 108 3.74 -11.63 -11.68
C LEU A 108 5.18 -11.19 -11.97
N TYR A 109 5.75 -10.39 -11.07
CA TYR A 109 7.14 -9.95 -11.13
C TYR A 109 7.89 -10.63 -9.99
N ILE A 110 8.86 -11.46 -10.33
CA ILE A 110 9.67 -12.24 -9.39
C ILE A 110 11.07 -11.65 -9.43
N ARG A 111 11.51 -11.07 -8.32
CA ARG A 111 12.83 -10.46 -8.18
C ARG A 111 13.68 -11.26 -7.21
N LYS A 112 14.75 -11.87 -7.73
CA LYS A 112 15.79 -12.51 -6.91
C LYS A 112 16.69 -11.43 -6.35
N LEU A 113 16.91 -11.46 -5.04
CA LEU A 113 17.58 -10.40 -4.31
C LEU A 113 18.91 -10.87 -3.75
N ASN A 114 19.79 -9.91 -3.47
CA ASN A 114 21.06 -10.16 -2.80
C ASN A 114 21.18 -9.29 -1.54
N PRO A 115 20.53 -9.65 -0.42
CA PRO A 115 20.60 -8.89 0.82
C PRO A 115 22.04 -8.63 1.26
N GLY A 116 22.37 -7.36 1.49
CA GLY A 116 23.71 -6.91 1.85
C GLY A 116 24.75 -6.94 0.71
N GLY A 117 24.34 -7.33 -0.50
CA GLY A 117 25.13 -7.15 -1.71
C GLY A 117 25.08 -5.71 -2.24
N PRO A 118 25.75 -5.43 -3.37
CA PRO A 118 25.74 -4.10 -3.99
C PRO A 118 24.34 -3.65 -4.39
N VAL A 119 23.91 -2.46 -3.94
CA VAL A 119 22.57 -1.94 -4.21
C VAL A 119 22.59 -1.03 -5.43
N ARG A 120 21.89 -1.43 -6.49
CA ARG A 120 21.69 -0.57 -7.67
C ARG A 120 20.51 0.38 -7.40
N ALA A 121 20.56 1.58 -7.97
CA ALA A 121 19.47 2.56 -7.84
C ALA A 121 18.09 1.98 -8.23
N THR A 122 18.04 1.13 -9.25
CA THR A 122 16.81 0.48 -9.73
C THR A 122 16.30 -0.63 -8.81
N ALA A 123 17.15 -1.21 -7.95
CA ALA A 123 16.80 -2.28 -7.03
C ALA A 123 16.69 -1.78 -5.57
N ARG A 124 17.02 -0.52 -5.30
CA ARG A 124 17.04 0.04 -3.94
C ARG A 124 15.72 -0.15 -3.19
N GLU A 125 14.59 0.02 -3.87
CA GLU A 125 13.28 -0.24 -3.27
C GLU A 125 13.15 -1.70 -2.82
N ASP A 126 13.58 -2.67 -3.65
CA ASP A 126 13.51 -4.09 -3.31
C ASP A 126 14.29 -4.41 -2.04
N HIS A 127 15.47 -3.81 -1.89
CA HIS A 127 16.29 -3.97 -0.70
C HIS A 127 15.64 -3.36 0.54
N LEU A 128 15.13 -2.13 0.44
CA LEU A 128 14.42 -1.46 1.54
C LEU A 128 13.22 -2.28 2.01
N VAL A 129 12.41 -2.75 1.07
CA VAL A 129 11.22 -3.56 1.33
C VAL A 129 11.59 -4.91 1.94
N TRP A 130 12.59 -5.59 1.38
CA TRP A 130 13.02 -6.89 1.87
C TRP A 130 13.57 -6.80 3.29
N TRP A 131 14.44 -5.83 3.59
CA TRP A 131 14.97 -5.63 4.93
C TRP A 131 13.87 -5.36 5.94
N ALA A 132 12.92 -4.48 5.62
CA ALA A 132 11.83 -4.18 6.52
C ALA A 132 10.86 -5.36 6.75
N ALA A 133 10.66 -6.20 5.73
CA ALA A 133 9.80 -7.38 5.85
C ALA A 133 10.46 -8.53 6.64
N CYS A 134 11.74 -8.78 6.41
CA CYS A 134 12.47 -9.93 6.97
C CYS A 134 13.15 -9.64 8.30
N HIS A 135 13.66 -8.43 8.48
CA HIS A 135 14.38 -7.95 9.67
C HIS A 135 13.84 -6.55 10.06
N PRO A 136 12.61 -6.46 10.58
CA PRO A 136 11.91 -5.19 10.78
C PRO A 136 12.65 -4.18 11.67
N GLU A 137 13.58 -4.63 12.53
CA GLU A 137 14.47 -3.78 13.32
C GLU A 137 15.51 -3.01 12.47
N LEU A 138 15.67 -3.37 11.20
CA LEU A 138 16.53 -2.71 10.22
C LEU A 138 15.72 -1.87 9.20
N ALA A 139 14.40 -1.80 9.34
CA ALA A 139 13.55 -1.04 8.44
C ALA A 139 13.97 0.45 8.36
N GLY A 140 13.99 0.99 7.15
CA GLY A 140 14.37 2.39 6.87
C GLY A 140 15.87 2.69 6.95
N LYS A 141 16.71 1.72 7.31
CA LYS A 141 18.17 1.88 7.20
C LYS A 141 18.59 1.85 5.74
N ASP A 142 19.67 2.57 5.43
CA ASP A 142 20.26 2.56 4.11
C ASP A 142 20.79 1.16 3.77
N PRO A 143 20.28 0.47 2.74
CA PRO A 143 20.66 -0.91 2.47
C PRO A 143 22.15 -1.09 2.13
N ASP A 144 22.79 -0.05 1.58
CA ASP A 144 24.23 -0.03 1.31
C ASP A 144 25.08 -0.12 2.58
N SER A 145 24.50 0.19 3.75
CA SER A 145 25.17 0.09 5.05
C SER A 145 25.02 -1.28 5.73
N LEU A 146 24.27 -2.22 5.14
CA LEU A 146 23.87 -3.46 5.80
C LEU A 146 24.68 -4.70 5.39
N THR A 147 25.76 -4.54 4.61
CA THR A 147 26.60 -5.67 4.14
C THR A 147 27.14 -6.54 5.28
N ASP A 148 27.77 -5.94 6.29
CA ASP A 148 28.34 -6.70 7.42
C ASP A 148 27.23 -7.40 8.20
N LYS A 149 26.10 -6.70 8.40
CA LYS A 149 24.95 -7.26 9.09
C LYS A 149 24.36 -8.46 8.34
N ALA A 150 24.29 -8.40 7.01
CA ALA A 150 23.82 -9.51 6.19
C ALA A 150 24.72 -10.74 6.34
N ARG A 151 26.04 -10.56 6.41
CA ARG A 151 26.99 -11.66 6.62
C ARG A 151 26.82 -12.30 8.00
N GLU A 152 26.62 -11.50 9.05
CA GLU A 152 26.31 -12.02 10.40
C GLU A 152 25.03 -12.88 10.41
N LEU A 153 24.04 -12.50 9.61
CA LEU A 153 22.76 -13.20 9.48
C LEU A 153 22.81 -14.40 8.52
N GLY A 154 23.97 -14.67 7.90
CA GLY A 154 24.19 -15.84 7.04
C GLY A 154 23.92 -15.62 5.55
N TYR A 155 23.66 -14.40 5.10
CA TYR A 155 23.48 -14.09 3.68
C TYR A 155 24.84 -14.07 2.95
N SER A 156 24.88 -14.57 1.72
CA SER A 156 26.14 -14.68 0.96
C SER A 156 26.71 -13.32 0.53
N THR A 157 25.86 -12.30 0.34
CA THR A 157 26.18 -10.99 -0.26
C THR A 157 26.68 -11.06 -1.71
N LEU A 158 26.66 -12.24 -2.34
CA LEU A 158 27.23 -12.52 -3.66
C LEU A 158 26.20 -13.06 -4.66
N LEU A 159 24.90 -13.05 -4.30
CA LEU A 159 23.85 -13.51 -5.20
C LEU A 159 23.72 -12.58 -6.41
N ILE A 160 23.41 -13.18 -7.56
CA ILE A 160 23.11 -12.44 -8.78
C ILE A 160 21.64 -12.06 -8.74
N GLU A 161 21.38 -10.76 -8.67
CA GLU A 161 20.03 -10.22 -8.73
C GLU A 161 19.46 -10.31 -10.14
N SER A 162 18.17 -10.65 -10.24
CA SER A 162 17.46 -10.73 -11.52
C SER A 162 15.98 -10.49 -11.34
N GLN A 163 15.30 -10.07 -12.42
CA GLN A 163 13.85 -10.02 -12.48
C GLN A 163 13.32 -10.96 -13.57
N GLU A 164 12.34 -11.76 -13.20
CA GLU A 164 11.56 -12.60 -14.10
C GLU A 164 10.11 -12.07 -14.12
N VAL A 165 9.48 -12.03 -15.30
CA VAL A 165 8.11 -11.54 -15.48
C VAL A 165 7.26 -12.65 -16.08
N LEU A 166 6.25 -13.10 -15.33
CA LEU A 166 5.31 -14.11 -15.79
C LEU A 166 3.99 -13.43 -16.12
N ARG A 167 3.65 -13.40 -17.42
CA ARG A 167 2.39 -12.82 -17.90
C ARG A 167 1.20 -13.70 -17.48
N LEU A 168 0.15 -13.08 -16.97
CA LEU A 168 -1.09 -13.74 -16.61
C LEU A 168 -1.97 -13.89 -17.87
N PRO A 169 -2.67 -15.03 -18.06
CA PRO A 169 -3.58 -15.19 -19.19
C PRO A 169 -4.76 -14.20 -19.09
N GLY A 170 -4.98 -13.40 -20.13
CA GLY A 170 -6.16 -12.53 -20.26
C GLY A 170 -6.01 -11.10 -19.74
N GLY A 171 -4.79 -10.57 -19.65
CA GLY A 171 -4.52 -9.13 -19.50
C GLY A 171 -4.75 -8.35 -20.79
#